data_AF-A0A7J3JCI5-F1
#
_entry.id   AF-A0A7J3JCI5-F1
#
_cell.length_a   1.000
_cell.length_b   1.000
_cell.length_c   1.000
_cell.angle_alpha   90.00
_cell.angle_beta   90.00
_cell.angle_gamma   90.00
#
_symmetry.space_group_name_H-M   'P 1'
#
loop_
_entity.id
_entity.type
_entity.pdbx_description
1 polymer ?
#
loop_
_entity_poly.entity_id
_entity_poly.type
_entity_poly.pdbx_seq_one_letter_code
_entity_poly.pdbx_strand_id
1 'polypeptide(L)'
;MIPVAENKTPALKRSIGLWSAVAINVGAIIGGGIFVVTGIVAGYAGSAFIISMIAAGIIAFITATSFAKLTAWQPVEGGAYEYGRQLVSPYAGFLAGWMWLVANTFTGAAVSLGFAYYLSAAIPGVPVNVVAAVMCLVFTALNLVGAKESAAVNNIFVAIKLSVLAFFVVFGALFADTANFAPFTPLSSGVLYATFFIFFAYGGFARVTVIAEEIKDAKRNVPRALLLSLGLSMLVYVSVGLVAVGLLGADGLGGSASPLSEAMAVSGSSAAVQVISFGGLVAT
;
A
#
# COMPACT_ATOMS: atom_id res chain seq x y z
N MET A 1 -21.63 45.33 -15.37
CA MET A 1 -20.60 44.28 -15.41
C MET A 1 -19.84 44.34 -14.10
N ILE A 2 -20.12 43.45 -13.17
CA ILE A 2 -19.38 43.34 -11.91
C ILE A 2 -18.11 42.54 -12.25
N PRO A 3 -16.90 43.07 -11.99
CA PRO A 3 -15.68 42.31 -12.22
C PRO A 3 -15.68 41.13 -11.24
N VAL A 4 -15.70 39.91 -11.78
CA VAL A 4 -15.46 38.70 -11.00
C VAL A 4 -14.02 38.80 -10.51
N ALA A 5 -13.84 39.03 -9.21
CA ALA A 5 -12.54 38.95 -8.58
C ALA A 5 -11.97 37.54 -8.86
N GLU A 6 -10.87 37.49 -9.58
CA GLU A 6 -10.09 36.28 -9.80
C GLU A 6 -9.58 35.85 -8.42
N ASN A 7 -10.32 34.95 -7.78
CA ASN A 7 -9.96 34.37 -6.50
C ASN A 7 -8.68 33.56 -6.72
N LYS A 8 -7.52 34.20 -6.60
CA LYS A 8 -6.22 33.53 -6.56
C LYS A 8 -6.23 32.66 -5.32
N THR A 9 -6.62 31.40 -5.48
CA THR A 9 -6.43 30.34 -4.49
C THR A 9 -4.99 30.48 -3.97
N PRO A 10 -4.78 30.58 -2.65
CA PRO A 10 -3.43 30.76 -2.11
C PRO A 10 -2.54 29.62 -2.64
N ALA A 11 -1.54 29.98 -3.44
CA ALA A 11 -0.67 28.99 -4.08
C ALA A 11 0.05 28.17 -3.00
N LEU A 12 -0.13 26.85 -3.05
CA LEU A 12 0.50 25.93 -2.10
C LEU A 12 2.02 26.05 -2.14
N LYS A 13 2.66 25.99 -0.97
CA LYS A 13 4.09 26.18 -0.85
C LYS A 13 4.81 24.92 -1.33
N ARG A 14 5.50 25.02 -2.47
CA ARG A 14 6.37 23.97 -3.04
C ARG A 14 7.56 23.64 -2.13
N SER A 15 7.32 22.80 -1.13
CA SER A 15 8.30 22.47 -0.08
C SER A 15 8.86 21.06 -0.22
N ILE A 16 8.12 20.15 -0.87
CA ILE A 16 8.44 18.73 -0.93
C ILE A 16 9.43 18.45 -2.07
N GLY A 17 10.56 17.83 -1.75
CA GLY A 17 11.55 17.36 -2.73
C GLY A 17 11.25 15.97 -3.28
N LEU A 18 12.00 15.52 -4.30
CA LEU A 18 11.83 14.20 -4.92
C LEU A 18 11.85 13.05 -3.91
N TRP A 19 12.85 12.99 -3.03
CA TRP A 19 13.00 11.88 -2.09
C TRP A 19 11.92 11.86 -1.01
N SER A 20 11.46 13.03 -0.56
CA SER A 20 10.31 13.12 0.33
C SER A 20 9.03 12.66 -0.37
N ALA A 21 8.84 13.02 -1.65
CA ALA A 21 7.72 12.54 -2.46
C ALA A 21 7.78 11.02 -2.67
N VAL A 22 8.97 10.45 -2.92
CA VAL A 22 9.17 8.99 -2.98
C VAL A 22 8.81 8.35 -1.64
N ALA A 23 9.30 8.87 -0.51
CA ALA A 23 9.01 8.33 0.82
C ALA A 23 7.51 8.37 1.16
N ILE A 24 6.83 9.48 0.85
CA ILE A 24 5.37 9.61 1.01
C ILE A 24 4.65 8.55 0.18
N ASN A 25 5.04 8.38 -1.09
CA ASN A 25 4.36 7.46 -1.99
C ASN A 25 4.66 5.98 -1.66
N VAL A 26 5.90 5.65 -1.28
CA VAL A 26 6.27 4.33 -0.73
C VAL A 26 5.47 4.06 0.53
N GLY A 27 5.31 5.07 1.39
CA GLY A 27 4.49 4.97 2.59
C GLY A 27 3.01 4.73 2.30
N ALA A 28 2.50 5.28 1.20
CA ALA A 28 1.14 5.06 0.74
C ALA A 28 0.93 3.68 0.10
N ILE A 29 1.95 3.15 -0.57
CA ILE A 29 1.89 1.81 -1.20
C ILE A 29 2.07 0.74 -0.12
N ILE A 30 3.21 0.76 0.57
CA ILE A 30 3.59 -0.24 1.56
C ILE A 30 2.85 0.04 2.86
N GLY A 31 1.69 -0.57 3.06
CA GLY A 31 0.95 -0.48 4.32
C GLY A 31 0.42 -1.86 4.74
N GLY A 32 -0.75 -1.86 5.38
CA GLY A 32 -1.44 -3.09 5.77
C GLY A 32 -1.68 -4.11 4.65
N GLY A 33 -1.68 -3.65 3.39
CA GLY A 33 -1.81 -4.50 2.21
C GLY A 33 -0.87 -5.71 2.24
N ILE A 34 0.45 -5.51 2.30
CA ILE A 34 1.40 -6.63 2.27
C ILE A 34 1.33 -7.50 3.55
N PHE A 35 0.96 -6.92 4.68
CA PHE A 35 0.90 -7.64 5.95
C PHE A 35 -0.31 -8.56 6.08
N VAL A 36 -1.40 -8.29 5.35
CA VAL A 36 -2.67 -9.03 5.46
C VAL A 36 -3.03 -9.72 4.13
N VAL A 37 -2.97 -8.98 3.03
CA VAL A 37 -3.38 -9.46 1.70
C VAL A 37 -2.48 -10.58 1.20
N THR A 38 -1.25 -10.70 1.73
CA THR A 38 -0.36 -11.84 1.44
C THR A 38 -1.04 -13.19 1.73
N GLY A 39 -1.78 -13.31 2.84
CA GLY A 39 -2.51 -14.54 3.17
C GLY A 39 -3.62 -14.82 2.17
N ILE A 40 -4.45 -13.81 1.88
CA ILE A 40 -5.55 -13.91 0.90
C ILE A 40 -5.02 -14.36 -0.47
N VAL A 41 -3.96 -13.71 -0.95
CA VAL A 41 -3.38 -13.97 -2.27
C VAL A 41 -2.72 -15.35 -2.30
N ALA A 42 -2.07 -15.78 -1.22
CA ALA A 42 -1.52 -17.13 -1.12
C ALA A 42 -2.62 -18.21 -1.13
N GLY A 43 -3.75 -17.98 -0.44
CA GLY A 43 -4.89 -18.89 -0.46
C GLY A 43 -5.54 -19.05 -1.84
N TYR A 44 -5.54 -17.99 -2.66
CA TYR A 44 -6.07 -18.07 -4.03
C TYR A 44 -5.05 -18.60 -5.04
N ALA A 45 -3.83 -18.05 -5.07
CA ALA A 45 -2.83 -18.38 -6.09
C ALA A 45 -2.00 -19.63 -5.74
N GLY A 46 -2.06 -20.11 -4.50
CA GLY A 46 -1.18 -21.16 -4.02
C GLY A 46 0.29 -20.76 -4.15
N SER A 47 1.13 -21.73 -4.49
CA SER A 47 2.55 -21.55 -4.81
C SER A 47 2.83 -20.59 -5.96
N ALA A 48 1.85 -20.31 -6.83
CA ALA A 48 1.95 -19.35 -7.93
C ALA A 48 1.70 -17.89 -7.50
N PHE A 49 1.66 -17.62 -6.19
CA PHE A 49 1.56 -16.30 -5.57
C PHE A 49 2.38 -15.21 -6.29
N ILE A 50 3.63 -15.51 -6.62
CA ILE A 50 4.57 -14.56 -7.23
C ILE A 50 4.09 -14.10 -8.61
N ILE A 51 3.45 -14.98 -9.38
CA ILE A 51 2.92 -14.61 -10.71
C ILE A 51 1.83 -13.56 -10.55
N SER A 52 0.98 -13.71 -9.53
CA SER A 52 -0.07 -12.73 -9.22
C SER A 52 0.52 -11.38 -8.82
N MET A 53 1.59 -11.37 -8.01
CA MET A 53 2.28 -10.14 -7.63
C MET A 53 2.91 -9.42 -8.82
N ILE A 54 3.58 -10.16 -9.69
CA ILE A 54 4.24 -9.60 -10.87
C ILE A 54 3.20 -9.08 -11.85
N ALA A 55 2.13 -9.85 -12.10
CA ALA A 55 1.03 -9.42 -12.97
C ALA A 55 0.39 -8.13 -12.47
N ALA A 56 0.07 -8.05 -11.17
CA ALA A 56 -0.49 -6.83 -10.58
C ALA A 56 0.50 -5.66 -10.62
N GLY A 57 1.80 -5.92 -10.39
CA GLY A 57 2.86 -4.92 -10.50
C GLY A 57 3.00 -4.36 -11.92
N ILE A 58 2.88 -5.21 -12.96
CA ILE A 58 2.87 -4.80 -14.36
C ILE A 58 1.65 -3.92 -14.66
N ILE A 59 0.45 -4.34 -14.21
CA ILE A 59 -0.78 -3.55 -14.39
C ILE A 59 -0.59 -2.18 -13.71
N ALA A 60 -0.12 -2.16 -12.45
CA ALA A 60 0.15 -0.94 -11.71
C ALA A 60 1.19 -0.07 -12.43
N PHE A 61 2.22 -0.65 -13.04
CA PHE A 61 3.26 0.08 -13.78
C PHE A 61 2.71 0.74 -15.06
N ILE A 62 1.85 0.05 -15.80
CA ILE A 62 1.18 0.61 -16.99
C ILE A 62 0.24 1.75 -16.58
N THR A 63 -0.52 1.58 -15.49
CA THR A 63 -1.37 2.66 -14.96
C THR A 63 -0.52 3.84 -14.48
N ALA A 64 0.54 3.57 -13.72
CA ALA A 64 1.48 4.54 -13.19
C ALA A 64 2.14 5.40 -14.28
N THR A 65 2.61 4.78 -15.37
CA THR A 65 3.20 5.50 -16.50
C THR A 65 2.18 6.39 -17.22
N SER A 66 0.90 6.01 -17.23
CA SER A 66 -0.19 6.84 -17.76
C SER A 66 -0.42 8.08 -16.89
N PHE A 67 -0.50 7.91 -15.56
CA PHE A 67 -0.56 9.03 -14.61
C PHE A 67 0.68 9.93 -14.70
N ALA A 68 1.87 9.35 -14.80
CA ALA A 68 3.12 10.08 -14.92
C ALA A 68 3.12 11.03 -16.13
N LYS A 69 2.59 10.58 -17.29
CA LYS A 69 2.47 11.43 -18.49
C LYS A 69 1.45 12.55 -18.29
N LEU A 70 0.31 12.27 -17.68
CA LEU A 70 -0.73 13.26 -17.39
C LEU A 70 -0.23 14.35 -16.44
N THR A 71 0.48 13.97 -15.37
CA THR A 71 1.05 14.93 -14.43
C THR A 71 2.21 15.73 -15.01
N ALA A 72 3.02 15.13 -15.90
CA ALA A 72 4.07 15.85 -16.61
C ALA A 72 3.50 16.94 -17.54
N TRP A 73 2.36 16.66 -18.17
CA TRP A 73 1.61 17.63 -18.98
C TRP A 73 1.05 18.75 -18.09
N GLN A 74 0.30 18.38 -17.04
CA GLN A 74 -0.35 19.34 -16.15
C GLN A 74 -0.22 18.92 -14.67
N PRO A 75 0.69 19.55 -13.91
CA PRO A 75 0.93 19.23 -12.50
C PRO A 75 -0.04 19.99 -11.60
N VAL A 76 -1.32 19.66 -11.70
CA VAL A 76 -2.40 20.19 -10.85
C VAL A 76 -2.81 19.15 -9.82
N GLU A 77 -3.30 19.61 -8.67
CA GLU A 77 -3.89 18.71 -7.68
C GLU A 77 -5.21 18.10 -8.17
N GLY A 78 -5.60 16.97 -7.57
CA GLY A 78 -6.85 16.27 -7.86
C GLY A 78 -6.71 14.99 -8.68
N GLY A 79 -5.53 14.69 -9.24
CA GLY A 79 -5.23 13.40 -9.88
C GLY A 79 -6.27 12.98 -10.91
N ALA A 80 -6.84 11.77 -10.77
CA ALA A 80 -7.77 11.18 -11.74
C ALA A 80 -9.05 12.01 -11.97
N TYR A 81 -9.55 12.68 -10.92
CA TYR A 81 -10.72 13.56 -11.01
C TYR A 81 -10.47 14.68 -12.02
N GLU A 82 -9.33 15.36 -11.87
CA GLU A 82 -9.02 16.55 -12.65
C GLU A 82 -8.66 16.19 -14.10
N TYR A 83 -7.89 15.12 -14.30
CA TYR A 83 -7.59 14.62 -15.64
C TYR A 83 -8.86 14.15 -16.38
N GLY A 84 -9.75 13.42 -15.70
CA GLY A 84 -11.01 12.97 -16.28
C GLY A 84 -11.95 14.14 -16.62
N ARG A 85 -12.03 15.15 -15.76
CA ARG A 85 -12.83 16.36 -15.96
C ARG A 85 -12.35 17.15 -17.19
N GLN A 86 -11.05 17.34 -17.34
CA GLN A 86 -10.48 18.17 -18.40
C GLN A 86 -10.39 17.46 -19.76
N LEU A 87 -10.03 16.18 -19.77
CA LEU A 87 -9.72 15.45 -21.02
C LEU A 87 -10.89 14.63 -21.57
N VAL A 88 -11.87 14.27 -20.73
CA VAL A 88 -12.97 13.38 -21.12
C VAL A 88 -14.31 14.09 -21.03
N SER A 89 -14.77 14.40 -19.82
CA SER A 89 -15.99 15.18 -19.58
C SER A 89 -16.15 15.52 -18.10
N PRO A 90 -16.93 16.56 -17.75
CA PRO A 90 -17.26 16.85 -16.35
C PRO A 90 -17.86 15.66 -15.59
N TYR A 91 -18.67 14.83 -16.26
CA TYR A 91 -19.26 13.62 -15.67
C TYR A 91 -18.21 12.53 -15.39
N ALA A 92 -17.26 12.31 -16.31
CA ALA A 92 -16.18 11.36 -16.10
C ALA A 92 -15.29 11.76 -14.92
N GLY A 93 -14.97 13.05 -14.79
CA GLY A 93 -14.27 13.59 -13.62
C GLY A 93 -15.06 13.36 -12.32
N PHE A 94 -16.35 13.69 -12.31
CA PHE A 94 -17.24 13.45 -11.16
C PHE A 94 -17.25 11.98 -10.74
N LEU A 95 -17.40 11.05 -11.69
CA LEU A 95 -17.39 9.61 -11.41
C LEU A 95 -16.04 9.15 -10.86
N ALA A 96 -14.92 9.62 -11.43
CA ALA A 96 -13.58 9.29 -10.94
C ALA A 96 -13.36 9.76 -9.50
N GLY A 97 -13.81 10.98 -9.16
CA GLY A 97 -13.76 11.51 -7.80
C GLY A 97 -14.61 10.70 -6.81
N TRP A 98 -15.83 10.33 -7.20
CA TRP A 98 -16.70 9.49 -6.36
C TRP A 98 -16.14 8.09 -6.13
N MET A 99 -15.62 7.45 -7.17
CA MET A 99 -14.97 6.15 -7.06
C MET A 99 -13.73 6.22 -6.15
N TRP A 100 -12.96 7.31 -6.25
CA TRP A 100 -11.81 7.52 -5.37
C TRP A 100 -12.22 7.67 -3.91
N LEU A 101 -13.28 8.45 -3.61
CA LEU A 101 -13.78 8.62 -2.24
C LEU A 101 -14.25 7.29 -1.67
N VAL A 102 -15.10 6.57 -2.39
CA VAL A 102 -15.61 5.26 -1.98
C VAL A 102 -14.48 4.26 -1.75
N ALA A 103 -13.50 4.20 -2.67
CA ALA A 103 -12.35 3.31 -2.55
C ALA A 103 -11.51 3.63 -1.30
N ASN A 104 -11.27 4.90 -0.98
CA ASN A 104 -10.51 5.28 0.22
C ASN A 104 -11.28 4.93 1.51
N THR A 105 -12.61 5.06 1.53
CA THR A 105 -13.42 4.63 2.68
C THR A 105 -13.28 3.13 2.95
N PHE A 106 -13.41 2.29 1.91
CA PHE A 106 -13.20 0.85 2.06
C PHE A 106 -11.74 0.50 2.41
N THR A 107 -10.78 1.24 1.87
CA THR A 107 -9.36 1.06 2.18
C THR A 107 -9.08 1.34 3.66
N GLY A 108 -9.62 2.41 4.23
CA GLY A 108 -9.47 2.72 5.65
C GLY A 108 -10.02 1.63 6.56
N ALA A 109 -11.18 1.05 6.19
CA ALA A 109 -11.75 -0.08 6.90
C ALA A 109 -10.87 -1.36 6.78
N ALA A 110 -10.38 -1.67 5.57
CA ALA A 110 -9.50 -2.81 5.33
C ALA A 110 -8.17 -2.69 6.09
N VAL A 111 -7.59 -1.50 6.15
CA VAL A 111 -6.36 -1.19 6.89
C VAL A 111 -6.61 -1.36 8.40
N SER A 112 -7.73 -0.84 8.92
CA SER A 112 -8.11 -0.99 10.34
C SER A 112 -8.39 -2.45 10.73
N LEU A 113 -8.94 -3.26 9.81
CA LEU A 113 -9.05 -4.71 9.99
C LEU A 113 -7.68 -5.37 10.07
N GLY A 114 -6.72 -4.93 9.24
CA GLY A 114 -5.34 -5.40 9.31
C GLY A 114 -4.72 -5.19 10.68
N PHE A 115 -4.88 -3.99 11.24
CA PHE A 115 -4.43 -3.69 12.61
C PHE A 115 -5.07 -4.62 13.62
N ALA A 116 -6.39 -4.81 13.53
CA ALA A 116 -7.15 -5.67 14.43
C ALA A 116 -6.72 -7.15 14.35
N TYR A 117 -6.38 -7.66 13.16
CA TYR A 117 -5.85 -9.03 13.01
C TYR A 117 -4.48 -9.19 13.68
N TYR A 118 -3.56 -8.24 13.47
CA TYR A 118 -2.25 -8.28 14.13
C TYR A 118 -2.35 -8.10 15.64
N LEU A 119 -3.30 -7.27 16.12
CA LEU A 119 -3.53 -7.10 17.55
C LEU A 119 -4.13 -8.36 18.17
N SER A 120 -5.08 -9.01 17.49
CA SER A 120 -5.68 -10.27 17.93
C SER A 120 -4.67 -11.42 17.94
N ALA A 121 -3.66 -11.40 17.07
CA ALA A 121 -2.56 -12.37 17.10
C ALA A 121 -1.65 -12.15 18.31
N ALA A 122 -1.40 -10.89 18.70
CA ALA A 122 -0.62 -10.55 19.88
C ALA A 122 -1.38 -10.76 21.20
N ILE A 123 -2.69 -10.50 21.21
CA ILE A 123 -3.58 -10.60 22.36
C ILE A 123 -4.80 -11.45 21.98
N PRO A 124 -4.76 -12.78 22.20
CA PRO A 124 -5.86 -13.66 21.88
C PRO A 124 -7.15 -13.29 22.63
N GLY A 125 -8.30 -13.39 21.96
CA GLY A 125 -9.62 -13.11 22.54
C GLY A 125 -10.15 -11.70 22.32
N VAL A 126 -9.37 -10.82 21.68
CA VAL A 126 -9.83 -9.48 21.32
C VAL A 126 -10.77 -9.54 20.08
N PRO A 127 -11.98 -8.96 20.14
CA PRO A 127 -12.91 -8.98 19.01
C PRO A 127 -12.43 -8.09 17.86
N VAL A 128 -11.95 -8.71 16.78
CA VAL A 128 -11.37 -8.04 15.59
C VAL A 128 -12.26 -6.92 15.04
N ASN A 129 -13.56 -7.18 14.84
CA ASN A 129 -14.49 -6.20 14.27
C ASN A 129 -14.67 -4.97 15.16
N VAL A 130 -14.65 -5.15 16.48
CA VAL A 130 -14.77 -4.04 17.44
C VAL A 130 -13.50 -3.21 17.45
N VAL A 131 -12.32 -3.85 17.45
CA VAL A 131 -11.04 -3.13 17.37
C VAL A 131 -10.95 -2.33 16.09
N ALA A 132 -11.27 -2.93 14.94
CA ALA A 132 -11.23 -2.22 13.66
C ALA A 132 -12.17 -1.00 13.65
N ALA A 133 -13.39 -1.15 14.20
CA ALA A 133 -14.32 -0.03 14.33
C ALA A 133 -13.80 1.07 15.27
N VAL A 134 -13.20 0.70 16.41
CA VAL A 134 -12.58 1.65 17.34
C VAL A 134 -11.41 2.38 16.68
N MET A 135 -10.56 1.68 15.93
CA MET A 135 -9.45 2.31 15.21
C MET A 135 -9.93 3.33 14.17
N CYS A 136 -10.98 3.02 13.41
CA CYS A 136 -11.62 3.99 12.51
C CYS A 136 -12.07 5.26 13.26
N LEU A 137 -12.70 5.10 14.43
CA LEU A 137 -13.16 6.22 15.26
C LEU A 137 -11.99 7.03 15.83
N VAL A 138 -10.91 6.36 16.27
CA VAL A 138 -9.69 7.01 16.78
C VAL A 138 -9.05 7.85 15.69
N PHE A 139 -8.81 7.30 14.50
CA PHE A 139 -8.25 8.07 13.38
C PHE A 139 -9.19 9.18 12.90
N THR A 140 -10.50 8.98 12.97
CA THR A 140 -11.48 10.05 12.69
C THR A 140 -11.34 11.18 13.72
N ALA A 141 -11.27 10.87 15.00
CA ALA A 141 -11.10 11.86 16.06
C ALA A 141 -9.76 12.61 15.94
N LEU A 142 -8.66 11.90 15.65
CA LEU A 142 -7.35 12.50 15.40
C LEU A 142 -7.39 13.49 14.23
N ASN A 143 -8.07 13.12 13.14
CA ASN A 143 -8.28 14.01 11.99
C ASN A 143 -9.13 15.24 12.37
N LEU A 144 -10.16 15.09 13.21
CA LEU A 144 -11.01 16.20 13.66
C LEU A 144 -10.28 17.18 14.59
N VAL A 145 -9.36 16.70 15.43
CA VAL A 145 -8.51 17.53 16.30
C VAL A 145 -7.48 18.31 15.48
N GLY A 146 -7.33 18.01 14.19
CA GLY A 146 -6.40 18.69 13.30
C GLY A 146 -4.96 18.30 13.59
N ALA A 147 -4.73 17.03 13.97
CA ALA A 147 -3.39 16.45 14.00
C ALA A 147 -2.79 16.59 12.60
N LYS A 148 -2.01 17.66 12.39
CA LYS A 148 -1.24 17.82 11.16
C LYS A 148 -0.17 16.76 11.20
N GLU A 149 -0.34 15.72 10.38
CA GLU A 149 0.70 14.73 10.11
C GLU A 149 1.97 15.47 9.71
N SER A 150 2.95 15.51 10.62
CA SER A 150 4.25 16.06 10.30
C SER A 150 4.91 15.12 9.30
N ALA A 151 5.44 15.64 8.19
CA ALA A 151 6.19 14.86 7.22
C ALA A 151 7.32 14.04 7.88
N ALA A 152 7.86 14.52 9.01
CA ALA A 152 8.84 13.78 9.81
C ALA A 152 8.26 12.50 10.44
N VAL A 153 7.03 12.54 10.99
CA VAL A 153 6.36 11.39 11.60
C VAL A 153 6.05 10.33 10.54
N ASN A 154 5.52 10.74 9.38
CA ASN A 154 5.31 9.83 8.27
C ASN A 154 6.62 9.16 7.82
N ASN A 155 7.70 9.92 7.69
CA ASN A 155 9.00 9.35 7.31
C ASN A 155 9.52 8.33 8.33
N ILE A 156 9.30 8.55 9.63
CA ILE A 156 9.64 7.60 10.69
C ILE A 156 8.84 6.30 10.51
N PHE A 157 7.52 6.38 10.34
CA PHE A 157 6.69 5.19 10.12
C PHE A 157 7.10 4.41 8.87
N VAL A 158 7.43 5.11 7.78
CA VAL A 158 7.95 4.49 6.56
C VAL A 158 9.28 3.79 6.79
N ALA A 159 10.20 4.42 7.52
CA ALA A 159 11.49 3.82 7.85
C ALA A 159 11.31 2.56 8.72
N ILE A 160 10.42 2.60 9.72
CA ILE A 160 10.13 1.45 10.59
C ILE A 160 9.61 0.28 9.77
N LYS A 161 8.53 0.47 8.99
CA LYS A 161 7.94 -0.64 8.24
C LYS A 161 8.87 -1.22 7.17
N LEU A 162 9.66 -0.38 6.49
CA LEU A 162 10.68 -0.85 5.55
C LEU A 162 11.77 -1.66 6.26
N SER A 163 12.19 -1.23 7.45
CA SER A 163 13.21 -1.95 8.23
C SER A 163 12.68 -3.30 8.70
N VAL A 164 11.42 -3.38 9.14
CA VAL A 164 10.79 -4.65 9.52
C VAL A 164 10.69 -5.59 8.30
N LEU A 165 10.27 -5.10 7.14
CA LEU A 165 10.19 -5.92 5.93
C LEU A 165 11.57 -6.37 5.43
N ALA A 166 12.58 -5.51 5.53
CA ALA A 166 13.96 -5.88 5.22
C ALA A 166 14.48 -6.96 6.17
N PHE A 167 14.20 -6.83 7.47
CA PHE A 167 14.50 -7.86 8.47
C PHE A 167 13.78 -9.17 8.15
N PHE A 168 12.48 -9.12 7.83
CA PHE A 168 11.71 -10.29 7.42
C PHE A 168 12.36 -11.03 6.26
N VAL A 169 12.75 -10.29 5.21
CA VAL A 169 13.35 -10.87 4.01
C VAL A 169 14.71 -11.48 4.32
N VAL A 170 15.61 -10.73 4.99
CA VAL A 170 16.99 -11.18 5.22
C VAL A 170 17.04 -12.33 6.23
N PHE A 171 16.34 -12.23 7.35
CA PHE A 171 16.35 -13.26 8.39
C PHE A 171 15.49 -14.46 7.98
N GLY A 172 14.31 -14.22 7.40
CA GLY A 172 13.42 -15.29 6.95
C GLY A 172 14.01 -16.12 5.81
N ALA A 173 14.78 -15.52 4.91
CA ALA A 173 15.45 -16.27 3.84
C ALA A 173 16.39 -17.37 4.34
N LEU A 174 16.91 -17.27 5.58
CA LEU A 174 17.77 -18.29 6.19
C LEU A 174 17.01 -19.59 6.53
N PHE A 175 15.69 -19.53 6.63
CA PHE A 175 14.82 -20.65 7.02
C PHE A 175 13.85 -21.04 5.90
N ALA A 176 13.91 -20.37 4.74
CA ALA A 176 13.03 -20.64 3.62
C ALA A 176 13.38 -21.97 2.94
N ASP A 177 12.38 -22.81 2.73
CA ASP A 177 12.48 -24.07 2.00
C ASP A 177 11.83 -23.93 0.62
N THR A 178 12.57 -24.30 -0.43
CA THR A 178 12.06 -24.27 -1.81
C THR A 178 11.00 -25.34 -2.07
N ALA A 179 10.92 -26.38 -1.23
CA ALA A 179 9.86 -27.39 -1.29
C ALA A 179 8.46 -26.79 -1.10
N ASN A 180 8.35 -25.68 -0.37
CA ASN A 180 7.08 -24.98 -0.15
C ASN A 180 6.48 -24.33 -1.41
N PHE A 181 7.23 -24.29 -2.51
CA PHE A 181 6.71 -23.86 -3.83
C PHE A 181 6.14 -25.02 -4.65
N ALA A 182 6.25 -26.27 -4.20
CA ALA A 182 5.73 -27.44 -4.89
C ALA A 182 4.36 -27.88 -4.33
N PRO A 183 3.39 -28.27 -5.17
CA PRO A 183 3.42 -28.20 -6.64
C PRO A 183 3.24 -26.76 -7.13
N PHE A 184 4.03 -26.33 -8.13
CA PHE A 184 3.91 -25.00 -8.72
C PHE A 184 2.84 -24.99 -9.83
N THR A 185 1.73 -24.28 -9.61
CA THR A 185 0.56 -24.28 -10.53
C THR A 185 0.29 -22.90 -11.12
N PRO A 186 1.11 -22.44 -12.09
CA PRO A 186 1.12 -21.05 -12.55
C PRO A 186 -0.11 -20.61 -13.36
N LEU A 187 -0.87 -21.55 -13.90
CA LEU A 187 -1.96 -21.30 -14.84
C LEU A 187 -3.33 -21.64 -14.25
N SER A 188 -3.54 -21.33 -12.96
CA SER A 188 -4.84 -21.51 -12.30
C SER A 188 -5.68 -20.23 -12.38
N SER A 189 -7.01 -20.37 -12.32
CA SER A 189 -7.92 -19.21 -12.17
C SER A 189 -7.65 -18.44 -10.87
N GLY A 190 -7.14 -19.13 -9.85
CA GLY A 190 -6.72 -18.56 -8.58
C GLY A 190 -5.68 -17.45 -8.71
N VAL A 191 -4.75 -17.56 -9.67
CA VAL A 191 -3.77 -16.51 -9.98
C VAL A 191 -4.44 -15.20 -10.43
N LEU A 192 -5.54 -15.28 -11.18
CA LEU A 192 -6.27 -14.09 -11.62
C LEU A 192 -6.98 -13.40 -10.46
N TYR A 193 -7.65 -14.17 -9.58
CA TYR A 193 -8.28 -13.63 -8.36
C TYR A 193 -7.23 -13.00 -7.43
N ALA A 194 -6.12 -13.69 -7.22
CA ALA A 194 -5.00 -13.21 -6.43
C ALA A 194 -4.38 -11.92 -7.02
N THR A 195 -4.30 -11.81 -8.35
CA THR A 195 -3.85 -10.59 -9.04
C THR A 195 -4.76 -9.41 -8.71
N PHE A 196 -6.08 -9.62 -8.70
CA PHE A 196 -7.05 -8.59 -8.31
C PHE A 196 -6.85 -8.15 -6.86
N PHE A 197 -6.71 -9.10 -5.91
CA PHE A 197 -6.51 -8.77 -4.50
C PHE A 197 -5.18 -8.06 -4.25
N ILE A 198 -4.07 -8.54 -4.82
CA ILE A 198 -2.76 -7.91 -4.57
C ILE A 198 -2.64 -6.54 -5.26
N PHE A 199 -3.44 -6.25 -6.29
CA PHE A 199 -3.50 -4.91 -6.87
C PHE A 199 -3.90 -3.85 -5.84
N PHE A 200 -4.72 -4.19 -4.83
CA PHE A 200 -5.00 -3.32 -3.69
C PHE A 200 -3.72 -2.87 -2.98
N ALA A 201 -2.77 -3.77 -2.77
CA ALA A 201 -1.50 -3.46 -2.10
C ALA A 201 -0.63 -2.47 -2.91
N TYR A 202 -0.85 -2.35 -4.22
CA TYR A 202 -0.20 -1.36 -5.08
C TYR A 202 -0.93 -0.01 -5.15
N GLY A 203 -2.19 0.08 -4.72
CA GLY A 203 -3.07 1.24 -4.97
C GLY A 203 -2.58 2.59 -4.46
N GLY A 204 -1.59 2.63 -3.58
CA GLY A 204 -1.01 3.87 -3.04
C GLY A 204 -0.24 4.74 -4.04
N PHE A 205 0.15 4.22 -5.22
CA PHE A 205 1.07 4.92 -6.13
C PHE A 205 0.56 6.27 -6.65
N ALA A 206 -0.76 6.48 -6.69
CA ALA A 206 -1.37 7.70 -7.21
C ALA A 206 -1.33 8.86 -6.20
N ARG A 207 -0.99 8.64 -4.93
CA ARG A 207 -1.07 9.66 -3.88
C ARG A 207 -0.14 10.85 -4.13
N VAL A 208 1.04 10.62 -4.71
CA VAL A 208 1.96 11.68 -5.10
C VAL A 208 1.39 12.64 -6.17
N THR A 209 0.39 12.20 -6.95
CA THR A 209 -0.28 13.06 -7.94
C THR A 209 -1.31 14.01 -7.31
N VAL A 210 -1.82 13.67 -6.12
CA VAL A 210 -2.80 14.49 -5.40
C VAL A 210 -2.14 15.73 -4.80
N ILE A 211 -0.89 15.60 -4.34
CA ILE A 211 -0.09 16.67 -3.73
C ILE A 211 0.90 17.30 -4.71
N ALA A 212 0.60 17.25 -6.01
CA ALA A 212 1.53 17.66 -7.05
C ALA A 212 1.95 19.14 -6.92
N GLU A 213 1.07 20.02 -6.45
CA GLU A 213 1.36 21.46 -6.32
C GLU A 213 2.31 21.79 -5.16
N GLU A 214 2.42 20.91 -4.16
CA GLU A 214 3.38 21.03 -3.05
C GLU A 214 4.79 20.53 -3.39
N ILE A 215 4.96 19.87 -4.54
CA ILE A 215 6.22 19.26 -4.96
C ILE A 215 7.05 20.23 -5.80
N LYS A 216 8.32 20.38 -5.43
CA LYS A 216 9.32 21.16 -6.20
C LYS A 216 9.50 20.53 -7.57
N ASP A 217 9.48 21.35 -8.63
CA ASP A 217 9.61 20.89 -10.03
C ASP A 217 8.67 19.71 -10.36
N ALA A 218 7.40 19.85 -9.98
CA ALA A 218 6.39 18.79 -10.05
C ALA A 218 6.31 18.07 -11.41
N LYS A 219 6.45 18.80 -12.53
CA LYS A 219 6.47 18.23 -13.89
C LYS A 219 7.51 17.13 -14.07
N ARG A 220 8.64 17.21 -13.36
CA ARG A 220 9.72 16.20 -13.43
C ARG A 220 9.70 15.28 -12.23
N ASN A 221 9.46 15.82 -11.03
CA ASN A 221 9.61 15.08 -9.79
C ASN A 221 8.41 14.19 -9.46
N VAL A 222 7.18 14.55 -9.81
CA VAL A 222 6.03 13.66 -9.59
C VAL A 222 6.12 12.38 -10.42
N PRO A 223 6.37 12.43 -11.75
CA PRO A 223 6.58 11.24 -12.56
C PRO A 223 7.70 10.32 -12.02
N ARG A 224 8.83 10.92 -11.62
CA ARG A 224 9.96 10.18 -11.06
C ARG A 224 9.61 9.54 -9.72
N ALA A 225 8.99 10.30 -8.82
CA ALA A 225 8.60 9.81 -7.51
C ALA A 225 7.62 8.63 -7.62
N LEU A 226 6.64 8.76 -8.50
CA LEU A 226 5.64 7.74 -8.80
C LEU A 226 6.31 6.44 -9.27
N LEU A 227 7.14 6.49 -10.32
CA LEU A 227 7.78 5.29 -10.86
C LEU A 227 8.82 4.68 -9.91
N LEU A 228 9.64 5.50 -9.24
CA LEU A 228 10.64 5.02 -8.27
C LEU A 228 9.98 4.32 -7.08
N SER A 229 8.93 4.93 -6.52
CA SER A 229 8.20 4.34 -5.38
C SER A 229 7.52 3.02 -5.76
N LEU A 230 6.96 2.93 -6.97
CA LEU A 230 6.29 1.72 -7.43
C LEU A 230 7.31 0.60 -7.67
N GLY A 231 8.43 0.90 -8.34
CA GLY A 231 9.50 -0.07 -8.57
C GLY A 231 10.12 -0.58 -7.27
N LEU A 232 10.37 0.32 -6.31
CA LEU A 232 10.87 -0.07 -4.98
C LEU A 232 9.86 -0.95 -4.24
N SER A 233 8.58 -0.57 -4.25
CA SER A 233 7.53 -1.34 -3.57
C SER A 233 7.33 -2.72 -4.21
N MET A 234 7.40 -2.82 -5.55
CA MET A 234 7.33 -4.09 -6.26
C MET A 234 8.48 -5.03 -5.86
N LEU A 235 9.70 -4.50 -5.73
CA LEU A 235 10.85 -5.29 -5.27
C LEU A 235 10.63 -5.80 -3.86
N VAL A 236 10.23 -4.92 -2.93
CA VAL A 236 9.94 -5.30 -1.54
C VAL A 236 8.85 -6.37 -1.48
N TYR A 237 7.76 -6.17 -2.21
CA TYR A 237 6.61 -7.07 -2.25
C TYR A 237 6.97 -8.45 -2.77
N VAL A 238 7.69 -8.54 -3.89
CA VAL A 238 8.13 -9.83 -4.46
C VAL A 238 9.10 -10.54 -3.50
N SER A 239 10.04 -9.81 -2.89
CA SER A 239 10.98 -10.40 -1.91
C SER A 239 10.26 -10.92 -0.67
N VAL A 240 9.34 -10.15 -0.09
CA VAL A 240 8.54 -10.56 1.08
C VAL A 240 7.68 -11.77 0.72
N GLY A 241 7.05 -11.75 -0.46
CA GLY A 241 6.25 -12.86 -0.99
C GLY A 241 7.01 -14.17 -1.12
N LEU A 242 8.19 -14.11 -1.77
CA LEU A 242 9.10 -15.25 -1.91
C LEU A 242 9.46 -15.85 -0.55
N VAL A 243 9.88 -15.01 0.40
CA VAL A 243 10.28 -15.49 1.73
C VAL A 243 9.09 -16.02 2.51
N ALA A 244 7.92 -15.37 2.45
CA ALA A 244 6.73 -15.84 3.15
C ALA A 244 6.28 -17.22 2.66
N VAL A 245 6.19 -17.43 1.35
CA VAL A 245 5.84 -18.74 0.77
C VAL A 245 6.92 -19.75 1.08
N GLY A 246 8.20 -19.38 0.96
CA GLY A 246 9.32 -20.25 1.30
C GLY A 246 9.35 -20.69 2.76
N LEU A 247 8.83 -19.89 3.69
CA LEU A 247 8.77 -20.23 5.11
C LEU A 247 7.60 -21.17 5.43
N LEU A 248 6.37 -20.77 5.08
CA LEU A 248 5.15 -21.41 5.58
C LEU A 248 4.36 -22.18 4.52
N GLY A 249 4.70 -22.00 3.25
CA GLY A 249 3.89 -22.50 2.13
C GLY A 249 2.60 -21.71 1.94
N ALA A 250 1.97 -21.89 0.77
CA ALA A 250 0.80 -21.11 0.42
C ALA A 250 -0.45 -21.48 1.23
N ASP A 251 -0.62 -22.76 1.59
CA ASP A 251 -1.76 -23.22 2.37
C ASP A 251 -1.74 -22.67 3.80
N GLY A 252 -0.57 -22.67 4.45
CA GLY A 252 -0.40 -22.10 5.79
C GLY A 252 -0.60 -20.58 5.78
N LEU A 253 -0.08 -19.87 4.78
CA LEU A 253 -0.36 -18.44 4.60
C LEU A 253 -1.85 -18.16 4.35
N GLY A 254 -2.52 -18.99 3.56
CA GLY A 254 -3.94 -18.85 3.20
C GLY A 254 -4.89 -18.92 4.39
N GLY A 255 -4.55 -19.70 5.42
CA GLY A 255 -5.31 -19.81 6.66
C GLY A 255 -5.01 -18.74 7.71
N SER A 256 -3.98 -17.91 7.49
CA SER A 256 -3.45 -17.02 8.52
C SER A 256 -4.06 -15.61 8.45
N ALA A 257 -4.50 -15.10 9.60
CA ALA A 257 -4.90 -13.69 9.76
C ALA A 257 -3.69 -12.74 9.85
N SER A 258 -2.52 -13.21 10.28
CA SER A 258 -1.27 -12.45 10.41
C SER A 258 -0.11 -13.14 9.67
N PRO A 259 -0.21 -13.28 8.33
CA PRO A 259 0.60 -14.21 7.52
C PRO A 259 2.11 -14.04 7.69
N LEU A 260 2.61 -12.81 7.79
CA LEU A 260 4.06 -12.59 7.95
C LEU A 260 4.54 -12.96 9.36
N SER A 261 3.72 -12.75 10.39
CA SER A 261 4.08 -13.16 11.77
C SER A 261 4.11 -14.67 11.90
N GLU A 262 3.11 -15.35 11.34
CA GLU A 262 3.02 -16.81 11.36
C GLU A 262 4.11 -17.47 10.51
N ALA A 263 4.43 -16.90 9.35
CA ALA A 263 5.57 -17.37 8.55
C ALA A 263 6.89 -17.23 9.30
N MET A 264 7.09 -16.13 10.03
CA MET A 264 8.30 -15.94 10.82
C MET A 264 8.42 -16.93 11.99
N ALA A 265 7.31 -17.53 12.45
CA ALA A 265 7.33 -18.52 13.53
C ALA A 265 8.13 -19.79 13.16
N VAL A 266 8.27 -20.08 11.87
CA VAL A 266 9.09 -21.20 11.35
C VAL A 266 10.57 -21.06 11.74
N SER A 267 11.05 -19.83 11.97
CA SER A 267 12.41 -19.59 12.46
C SER A 267 12.66 -20.07 13.90
N GLY A 268 11.60 -20.40 14.65
CA GLY A 268 11.67 -20.74 16.08
C GLY A 268 11.98 -19.55 17.01
N SER A 269 12.20 -18.35 16.47
CA SER A 269 12.54 -17.16 17.24
C SER A 269 11.30 -16.34 17.61
N SER A 270 10.89 -16.40 18.88
CA SER A 270 9.78 -15.59 19.40
C SER A 270 10.04 -14.08 19.28
N ALA A 271 11.30 -13.66 19.44
CA ALA A 271 11.70 -12.27 19.25
C ALA A 271 11.51 -11.82 17.79
N ALA A 272 11.85 -12.66 16.81
CA ALA A 272 11.64 -12.33 15.39
C ALA A 272 10.16 -12.18 15.09
N VAL A 273 9.31 -13.09 15.59
CA VAL A 273 7.85 -12.99 15.44
C VAL A 273 7.32 -11.66 16.01
N GLN A 274 7.73 -11.29 17.23
CA GLN A 274 7.29 -10.04 17.85
C GLN A 274 7.69 -8.79 17.03
N VAL A 275 8.89 -8.77 16.45
CA VAL A 275 9.33 -7.67 15.57
C VAL A 275 8.41 -7.55 14.35
N ILE A 276 8.06 -8.68 13.72
CA ILE A 276 7.17 -8.69 12.56
C ILE A 276 5.74 -8.31 12.94
N SER A 277 5.23 -8.81 14.07
CA SER A 277 3.90 -8.48 14.56
C SER A 277 3.77 -6.99 14.89
N PHE A 278 4.78 -6.42 15.55
CA PHE A 278 4.85 -4.99 15.83
C PHE A 278 4.89 -4.17 14.53
N GLY A 279 5.70 -4.59 13.55
CA GLY A 279 5.72 -3.89 12.26
C GLY A 279 4.41 -3.97 11.50
N GLY A 280 3.67 -5.07 11.63
CA GLY A 280 2.31 -5.18 11.09
C GLY A 280 1.35 -4.18 11.74
N LEU A 281 1.39 -4.04 13.08
CA LEU A 281 0.62 -3.04 13.81
C LEU A 281 0.98 -1.60 13.44
N VAL A 282 2.25 -1.31 13.13
CA VAL A 282 2.70 0.03 12.74
C VAL A 282 2.37 0.34 11.27
N ALA A 283 2.30 -0.68 10.43
CA ALA A 283 2.03 -0.53 8.99
C ALA A 283 0.53 -0.47 8.65
N THR A 284 -0.33 -0.90 9.57
CA THR A 284 -1.80 -0.88 9.48
C THR A 284 -2.37 0.25 10.32
#